data_AF-A0A352WT64-F1
#
_entry.id   AF-A0A352WT64-F1
#
_cell.length_a   1.000
_cell.length_b   1.000
_cell.length_c   1.000
_cell.angle_alpha   90.00
_cell.angle_beta   90.00
_cell.angle_gamma   90.00
#
_symmetry.space_group_name_H-M   'P 1'
#
loop_
_entity.id
_entity.type
_entity.pdbx_description
1 polymer ?
#
loop_
_entity_poly.entity_id
_entity_poly.type
_entity_poly.pdbx_seq_one_letter_code
_entity_poly.pdbx_strand_id
1 'polypeptide(L)' 'VLKGIDFSLEKGEVLAIIGSSGSGKTTLLRCLNFLETPDSGCITLNKEVLFDGRQYKNMREDEIRKKRL' A
#
# COMPACT_ATOMS: atom_id res chain seq x y z
N VAL A 1 8.67 8.63 4.47
CA VAL A 1 8.36 8.33 5.90
C VAL A 1 8.46 6.83 6.16
N LEU A 2 7.72 6.00 5.42
CA LEU A 2 7.77 4.55 5.55
C LEU A 2 9.07 3.99 4.94
N LYS A 3 9.64 2.94 5.53
CA LYS A 3 10.87 2.29 5.05
C LYS A 3 10.81 0.79 5.35
N GLY A 4 10.88 -0.05 4.32
CA GLY A 4 10.99 -1.52 4.46
C GLY A 4 9.92 -2.14 5.37
N ILE A 5 8.66 -1.95 5.02
CA ILE A 5 7.53 -2.49 5.78
C ILE A 5 7.00 -3.72 5.05
N ASP A 6 7.13 -4.89 5.67
CA ASP A 6 6.72 -6.17 5.10
C ASP A 6 5.77 -6.89 6.06
N PHE A 7 4.58 -7.24 5.59
CA PHE A 7 3.61 -8.05 6.32
C PHE A 7 2.63 -8.72 5.35
N SER A 8 1.99 -9.79 5.81
CA SER A 8 0.92 -10.50 5.11
C SER A 8 -0.21 -10.79 6.08
N LEU A 9 -1.45 -10.79 5.59
CA LEU A 9 -2.62 -11.22 6.36
C LEU A 9 -3.40 -12.26 5.57
N GLU A 10 -3.82 -13.30 6.27
CA GLU A 10 -4.76 -14.29 5.79
C GLU A 10 -6.22 -13.86 6.04
N LYS A 11 -7.15 -14.49 5.33
CA LYS A 11 -8.58 -14.20 5.48
C LYS A 11 -9.03 -14.49 6.92
N GLY A 12 -9.58 -13.47 7.57
CA GLY A 12 -10.07 -13.55 8.94
C GLY A 12 -9.06 -13.10 10.00
N GLU A 13 -7.83 -12.77 9.60
CA GLU A 13 -6.86 -12.15 10.51
C GLU A 13 -7.12 -10.66 10.71
N VAL A 14 -6.68 -10.16 11.87
CA VAL A 14 -6.78 -8.74 12.22
C VAL A 14 -5.38 -8.23 12.56
N LEU A 15 -4.95 -7.17 11.87
CA LEU A 15 -3.70 -6.47 12.16
C LEU A 15 -3.99 -5.16 12.89
N ALA A 16 -3.35 -4.97 14.04
CA ALA A 16 -3.34 -3.71 14.75
C ALA A 16 -2.04 -2.93 14.45
N ILE A 17 -2.16 -1.67 14.05
CA ILE A 17 -1.02 -0.78 13.82
C ILE A 17 -0.93 0.22 14.98
N ILE A 18 0.14 0.13 15.76
CA ILE A 18 0.38 0.98 16.94
C ILE A 18 1.68 1.78 16.80
N GLY A 19 1.77 2.92 17.47
CA GLY A 19 2.96 3.78 17.46
C GLY A 19 2.64 5.23 17.83
N SER A 20 3.68 6.01 18.16
CA SER A 20 3.56 7.43 18.53
C SER A 20 2.95 8.30 17.43
N SER A 21 2.48 9.51 17.75
CA SER A 21 2.07 10.48 16.71
C SER A 21 3.21 10.72 15.72
N GLY A 22 2.90 10.81 14.42
CA GLY A 22 3.90 11.02 13.36
C GLY A 22 4.69 9.78 12.90
N SER A 23 4.50 8.60 13.50
CA SER A 23 5.20 7.36 13.12
C SER A 23 4.87 6.79 11.72
N GLY A 24 3.93 7.41 10.99
CA GLY A 24 3.57 6.99 9.62
C GLY A 24 2.36 6.05 9.51
N LYS A 25 1.63 5.76 10.60
CA LYS A 25 0.43 4.91 10.58
C LYS A 25 -0.61 5.33 9.55
N THR A 26 -0.98 6.61 9.54
CA THR A 26 -1.94 7.17 8.57
C THR A 26 -1.38 7.12 7.15
N THR A 27 -0.09 7.35 6.97
CA THR A 27 0.57 7.21 5.65
C THR A 27 0.48 5.78 5.14
N LEU A 28 0.75 4.78 6.00
CA LEU A 28 0.63 3.36 5.64
C LEU A 28 -0.79 3.00 5.23
N LEU A 29 -1.80 3.39 6.02
CA LEU A 29 -3.21 3.14 5.68
C LEU A 29 -3.64 3.85 4.38
N ARG A 30 -3.14 5.07 4.11
CA ARG A 30 -3.40 5.77 2.85
C ARG A 30 -2.75 5.08 1.65
N CYS A 31 -1.55 4.53 1.82
CA CYS A 31 -0.90 3.72 0.77
C CYS A 31 -1.70 2.44 0.47
N LEU A 32 -2.17 1.73 1.50
CA LEU A 32 -2.98 0.51 1.34
C LEU A 32 -4.33 0.80 0.66
N ASN A 33 -4.95 1.95 0.96
CA ASN A 33 -6.18 2.41 0.31
C ASN A 33 -5.93 3.17 -1.00
N PHE A 34 -4.70 3.19 -1.53
CA PHE A 34 -4.34 3.88 -2.78
C PHE A 34 -4.64 5.39 -2.80
N LEU A 35 -4.78 6.02 -1.64
CA LEU A 35 -4.92 7.47 -1.46
C LEU A 35 -3.58 8.20 -1.51
N GLU A 36 -2.49 7.45 -1.29
CA GLU A 36 -1.10 7.86 -1.45
C GLU A 36 -0.39 6.79 -2.28
N THR A 37 0.55 7.16 -3.15
CA THR A 37 1.29 6.18 -3.96
C THR A 37 2.61 5.81 -3.28
N PRO A 38 2.89 4.52 -3.00
CA PRO A 38 4.20 4.11 -2.48
C PRO A 38 5.32 4.43 -3.48
N ASP A 39 6.49 4.84 -2.99
CA ASP A 39 7.66 5.11 -3.87
C ASP A 39 8.23 3.82 -4.51
N SER A 40 8.09 2.69 -3.80
CA SER A 40 8.59 1.38 -4.21
C SER A 40 7.88 0.25 -3.43
N GLY A 41 8.14 -1.00 -3.79
CA GLY A 41 7.55 -2.18 -3.15
C GLY A 41 6.42 -2.81 -3.97
N CYS A 42 5.68 -3.72 -3.33
CA CYS A 42 4.59 -4.47 -3.96
C CYS A 42 3.41 -4.59 -2.98
N ILE A 43 2.18 -4.46 -3.48
CA ILE A 43 0.96 -4.71 -2.72
C ILE A 43 0.13 -5.72 -3.50
N THR A 44 -0.16 -6.85 -2.87
CA THR A 44 -0.98 -7.92 -3.42
C THR A 44 -2.21 -8.19 -2.56
N LEU A 45 -3.37 -8.37 -3.19
CA LEU A 45 -4.60 -8.78 -2.53
C LEU A 45 -5.19 -9.98 -3.25
N ASN A 46 -5.52 -11.06 -2.55
CA ASN A 46 -6.06 -12.29 -3.14
C ASN A 46 -5.23 -12.82 -4.35
N LYS A 47 -3.89 -12.70 -4.28
CA LYS A 47 -2.92 -13.04 -5.35
C LYS A 47 -2.95 -12.12 -6.58
N GLU A 48 -3.78 -11.08 -6.58
CA GLU A 48 -3.74 -10.02 -7.59
C GLU A 48 -2.73 -8.94 -7.18
N VAL A 49 -1.90 -8.52 -8.13
CA VAL A 49 -0.96 -7.39 -7.92
C VAL A 49 -1.72 -6.09 -8.09
N LEU A 50 -2.00 -5.42 -6.98
CA LEU A 50 -2.62 -4.11 -7.00
C LEU A 50 -1.57 -3.02 -7.28
N PHE A 51 -0.39 -3.14 -6.67
CA PHE A 51 0.76 -2.24 -6.86
C PHE A 51 2.05 -3.02 -7.08
N ASP A 52 2.86 -2.63 -8.07
CA ASP A 52 4.27 -3.04 -8.18
C ASP A 52 5.10 -1.81 -8.61
N GLY A 53 5.93 -1.31 -7.70
CA GLY A 53 6.76 -0.12 -7.92
C GLY A 53 7.72 -0.24 -9.11
N ARG A 54 8.02 -1.45 -9.59
CA ARG A 54 8.83 -1.67 -10.80
C ARG A 54 8.04 -1.40 -12.08
N GLN A 55 6.73 -1.61 -12.06
CA GLN A 55 5.84 -1.41 -13.22
C GLN A 55 5.19 -0.03 -13.21
N TYR A 56 4.98 0.54 -12.01
CA TYR A 56 4.26 1.79 -11.81
C TYR A 56 4.93 3.03 -12.42
N LYS A 57 6.24 3.01 -12.67
CA LYS A 57 6.95 4.15 -13.27
C LYS A 57 6.47 4.53 -14.68
N ASN A 58 5.69 3.67 -15.34
CA ASN A 58 5.22 3.87 -16.71
C ASN A 58 3.68 4.02 -16.83
N MET A 59 2.93 3.97 -15.73
CA MET A 59 1.46 4.06 -15.76
C MET A 59 0.98 5.51 -15.64
N ARG A 60 -0.08 5.87 -16.39
CA ARG A 60 -0.69 7.21 -16.31
C ARG A 60 -1.51 7.33 -15.03
N GLU A 61 -1.56 8.54 -14.44
CA GLU A 61 -2.30 8.79 -13.19
C GLU A 61 -3.77 8.33 -13.23
N ASP A 62 -4.42 8.42 -14.39
CA ASP A 62 -5.82 8.00 -14.57
C ASP A 62 -6.02 6.49 -14.40
N GLU A 63 -5.02 5.68 -14.75
CA GLU A 63 -5.07 4.23 -14.55
C GLU A 63 -4.89 3.87 -13.07
N ILE A 64 -4.06 4.63 -12.36
CA ILE A 64 -3.84 4.45 -10.92
C ILE A 64 -5.12 4.73 -10.15
N ARG A 65 -5.86 5.78 -10.52
CA ARG A 65 -7.13 6.15 -9.87
C ARG A 65 -8.20 5.07 -9.99
N LYS A 66 -8.21 4.30 -11.08
CA LYS A 66 -9.17 3.18 -11.27
C LYS A 66 -8.91 1.99 -10.35
N LYS A 67 -7.71 1.86 -9.79
CA LYS A 67 -7.33 0.79 -8.85
C LYS A 67 -7.59 1.15 -7.39
N ARG A 68 -8.11 2.35 -7.10
CA ARG A 68 -8.54 2.73 -5.76
C ARG A 68 -9.76 1.91 -5.39
N LEU A 69 -9.64 1.14 -4.30
CA LEU A 69 -10.75 0.44 -3.65
C LEU A 69 -11.53 1.40 -2.75
#